data_AF-A0A2N9P0X8-F1
#
_entry.id   AF-A0A2N9P0X8-F1
#
_cell.length_a   1.000
_cell.length_b   1.000
_cell.length_c   1.000
_cell.angle_alpha   90.00
_cell.angle_beta   90.00
_cell.angle_gamma   90.00
#
_symmetry.space_group_name_H-M   'P 1'
#
loop_
_entity.id
_entity.type
_entity.pdbx_description
1 polymer ?
#
loop_
_entity_poly.entity_id
_entity_poly.type
_entity_poly.pdbx_seq_one_letter_code
_entity_poly.pdbx_strand_id
1 'polypeptide(L)' 'MSIRSPVIGIQLFTSHYRGRAAAIPGLIVCGRLGAYRYFDMDQAIGHAMTFATKLLEPATQLTRANAAVGAGW' A
#
# COMPACT_ATOMS: atom_id res chain seq x y z
N MET A 1 -19.37 32.64 14.81
CA MET A 1 -18.30 32.33 13.82
C MET A 1 -17.54 31.10 14.31
N SER A 2 -17.93 29.91 13.83
CA SER A 2 -17.33 28.63 14.24
C SER A 2 -16.31 28.20 13.18
N ILE A 3 -15.05 28.11 13.58
CA ILE A 3 -13.94 27.65 12.74
C ILE A 3 -14.16 26.15 12.49
N ARG A 4 -14.73 25.80 11.34
CA ARG A 4 -14.81 24.42 10.87
C ARG A 4 -13.37 23.91 10.75
N SER A 5 -13.04 22.92 11.57
CA SER A 5 -11.73 22.27 11.63
C SER A 5 -11.25 21.86 10.21
N PRO A 6 -10.04 22.27 9.78
CA PRO A 6 -9.51 21.95 8.45
C PRO A 6 -9.29 20.44 8.21
N VAL A 7 -9.41 19.62 9.27
CA VAL A 7 -9.18 18.17 9.23
C VAL A 7 -10.25 17.42 8.43
N ILE A 8 -11.49 17.94 8.37
CA ILE A 8 -12.61 17.25 7.71
C ILE A 8 -12.43 17.23 6.19
N GLY A 9 -11.94 18.33 5.59
CA GLY A 9 -11.75 18.44 4.13
C GLY A 9 -10.69 17.47 3.59
N ILE A 10 -9.60 17.29 4.34
CA ILE A 10 -8.51 16.37 3.99
C ILE A 10 -8.94 14.90 4.05
N GLN A 11 -9.71 14.52 5.08
CA GLN A 11 -10.22 13.15 5.23
C GLN A 11 -11.23 12.80 4.11
N LEU A 12 -12.04 13.76 3.67
CA LEU A 12 -12.97 13.60 2.55
C LEU A 12 -12.23 13.46 1.21
N PHE A 13 -11.17 14.24 1.00
CA PHE A 13 -10.32 14.12 -0.18
C PHE A 13 -9.62 12.75 -0.23
N THR A 14 -8.98 12.34 0.87
CA THR A 14 -8.30 11.04 0.91
C THR A 14 -9.25 9.87 0.72
N SER A 15 -10.49 9.93 1.24
CA SER A 15 -11.48 8.86 1.03
C SER A 15 -11.98 8.75 -0.42
N HIS A 16 -12.19 9.87 -1.11
CA HIS A 16 -12.56 9.86 -2.54
C HIS A 16 -11.44 9.28 -3.41
N TYR A 17 -10.18 9.69 -3.20
CA TYR A 17 -9.04 9.16 -3.93
C TYR A 17 -8.70 7.72 -3.55
N ARG A 18 -8.94 7.31 -2.29
CA ARG A 18 -8.85 5.91 -1.87
C ARG A 18 -9.82 5.01 -2.62
N GLY A 19 -11.06 5.45 -2.84
CA GLY A 19 -12.03 4.71 -3.65
C GLY A 19 -11.53 4.49 -5.08
N ARG A 20 -10.96 5.54 -5.70
CA ARG A 20 -10.38 5.44 -7.05
C ARG A 20 -9.14 4.56 -7.10
N ALA A 21 -8.27 4.66 -6.10
CA ALA A 21 -7.07 3.81 -6.01
C ALA A 21 -7.43 2.34 -5.80
N ALA A 22 -8.46 2.04 -5.00
CA ALA A 22 -8.96 0.68 -4.79
C ALA A 22 -9.58 0.07 -6.07
N ALA A 23 -10.07 0.89 -6.99
CA ALA A 23 -10.62 0.43 -8.26
C ALA A 23 -9.55 0.04 -9.30
N ILE A 24 -8.27 0.32 -9.05
CA ILE A 24 -7.18 -0.01 -9.98
C ILE A 24 -6.48 -1.29 -9.49
N PRO A 25 -6.68 -2.43 -10.17
CA PRO A 25 -6.05 -3.68 -9.78
C PRO A 25 -4.53 -3.59 -9.93
N GLY A 26 -3.80 -4.03 -8.90
CA GLY A 26 -2.33 -4.02 -8.88
C GLY A 26 -1.68 -2.68 -8.52
N LEU A 27 -2.47 -1.63 -8.25
CA LEU A 27 -1.94 -0.35 -7.78
C LEU A 27 -1.66 -0.38 -6.29
N ILE A 28 -0.40 -0.14 -5.90
CA ILE A 28 0.01 0.05 -4.50
C ILE A 28 0.30 1.53 -4.29
N VAL A 29 -0.44 2.14 -3.36
CA VAL A 29 -0.23 3.53 -2.96
C VAL A 29 0.61 3.55 -1.68
N CYS A 30 1.83 4.10 -1.75
CA CYS A 30 2.77 4.15 -0.62
C CYS A 30 3.36 5.56 -0.39
N GLY A 31 4.10 5.72 0.71
CA GLY A 31 4.82 6.95 1.05
C GLY A 31 3.96 8.09 1.60
N ARG A 32 4.61 9.23 1.90
CA ARG A 32 4.01 10.44 2.50
C ARG A 32 2.87 11.02 1.66
N LEU A 33 3.10 11.13 0.35
CA LEU A 33 2.14 11.72 -0.58
C LEU A 33 1.00 10.75 -0.90
N GLY A 34 1.29 9.45 -1.05
CA GLY A 34 0.27 8.44 -1.36
C GLY A 34 -0.65 8.15 -0.18
N ALA A 35 -0.12 8.05 1.04
CA ALA A 35 -0.92 7.87 2.24
C ALA A 35 -1.51 9.18 2.78
N TYR A 36 -1.11 10.32 2.21
CA TYR A 36 -1.45 11.66 2.69
C TYR A 36 -1.18 11.82 4.20
N ARG A 37 -0.04 11.29 4.65
CA ARG A 37 0.41 11.30 6.05
C ARG A 37 1.81 11.85 6.13
N TYR A 38 2.08 12.63 7.17
CA TYR A 38 3.44 13.02 7.47
C TYR A 38 4.20 11.80 8.00
N PHE A 39 5.16 11.30 7.21
CA PHE A 39 6.07 10.24 7.62
C PHE A 39 7.48 10.80 7.66
N ASP A 40 8.22 10.49 8.72
CA ASP A 40 9.68 10.62 8.76
C ASP A 40 10.34 9.53 7.91
N MET A 41 11.63 9.67 7.60
CA MET A 41 12.36 8.77 6.69
C MET A 41 12.23 7.30 7.08
N ASP A 42 12.43 6.97 8.36
CA ASP A 42 12.35 5.58 8.84
C ASP A 42 10.93 5.00 8.71
N GLN A 43 9.92 5.83 8.94
CA GLN A 43 8.51 5.42 8.82
C GLN A 43 8.14 5.17 7.35
N ALA A 44 8.64 5.99 6.43
CA ALA A 44 8.44 5.78 5.00
C ALA A 44 9.11 4.48 4.52
N ILE A 45 10.33 4.21 4.98
CA ILE A 45 11.08 2.99 4.65
C ILE A 45 10.37 1.75 5.22
N GLY A 46 10.01 1.75 6.51
CA GLY A 46 9.31 0.63 7.13
C GLY A 46 7.96 0.33 6.47
N HIS A 47 7.22 1.37 6.08
CA HIS A 47 5.95 1.22 5.36
C HIS A 47 6.17 0.60 3.96
N ALA A 48 7.19 1.01 3.22
CA ALA A 48 7.54 0.43 1.93
C ALA A 48 7.96 -1.05 2.06
N MET A 49 8.79 -1.38 3.05
CA MET A 49 9.21 -2.76 3.31
C MET A 49 8.02 -3.67 3.62
N THR A 50 7.06 -3.19 4.41
CA THR A 50 5.83 -3.95 4.71
C THR A 50 5.01 -4.28 3.46
N PHE A 51 4.90 -3.34 2.51
CA PHE A 51 4.24 -3.61 1.24
C PHE A 51 5.03 -4.58 0.36
N ALA A 52 6.36 -4.44 0.32
CA ALA A 52 7.22 -5.33 -0.44
C ALA A 52 7.10 -6.77 0.05
N THR A 53 7.12 -7.00 1.36
CA THR A 53 6.91 -8.34 1.94
C THR A 53 5.57 -8.93 1.52
N LYS A 54 4.48 -8.17 1.65
CA LYS A 54 3.13 -8.64 1.27
C LYS A 54 2.99 -8.93 -0.23
N LEU A 55 3.71 -8.19 -1.07
CA LEU A 55 3.70 -8.41 -2.52
C LEU A 55 4.51 -9.66 -2.90
N LEU A 56 5.65 -9.86 -2.25
CA LEU A 56 6.59 -10.92 -2.58
C LEU A 56 6.24 -12.28 -1.95
N GLU A 57 5.56 -12.31 -0.81
CA GLU A 57 5.13 -13.56 -0.16
C GLU A 57 4.38 -14.53 -1.09
N PRO A 58 3.27 -14.12 -1.74
CA PRO A 58 2.53 -15.01 -2.63
C PRO A 58 3.35 -15.38 -3.88
N ALA A 59 4.11 -14.44 -4.45
CA ALA A 59 4.96 -14.71 -5.62
C ALA A 59 6.07 -15.73 -5.31
N THR A 60 6.61 -15.69 -4.08
CA THR A 60 7.64 -16.61 -3.62
C THR A 60 7.04 -18.01 -3.38
N GLN A 61 5.82 -18.09 -2.84
CA GLN A 61 5.12 -19.38 -2.65
C GLN A 61 4.83 -20.07 -3.99
N LEU A 62 4.35 -19.33 -5.00
CA LEU A 62 4.12 -19.87 -6.34
C LEU A 62 5.41 -20.38 -6.99
N THR A 63 6.51 -19.63 -6.85
CA THR A 63 7.83 -20.05 -7.35
C THR A 63 8.31 -21.34 -6.68
N ARG A 64 8.16 -21.45 -5.34
CA ARG A 64 8.55 -22.65 -4.60
C ARG A 64 7.67 -23.86 -4.92
N ALA A 65 6.36 -23.67 -5.07
CA ALA A 65 5.44 -24.73 -5.46
C ALA A 65 5.76 -25.27 -6.86
N ASN A 66 6.05 -24.40 -7.82
CA ASN A 66 6.45 -24.81 -9.17
C ASN A 66 7.81 -25.52 -9.20
N ALA A 67 8.77 -25.06 -8.39
CA ALA A 67 10.07 -25.72 -8.26
C ALA A 67 9.95 -27.14 -7.66
N ALA A 68 9.03 -27.37 -6.72
CA ALA A 68 8.77 -28.69 -6.14
C ALA A 68 8.10 -29.65 -7.14
N VAL A 69 7.23 -29.15 -8.02
CA VAL A 69 6.55 -29.96 -9.06
C VAL A 69 7.50 -30.32 -10.20
N GLY A 70 8.46 -29.46 -10.55
CA GLY A 70 9.43 -29.71 -11.63
C GLY A 70 10.58 -30.67 -11.29
N ALA A 71 10.78 -31.02 -10.00
CA ALA A 71 11.87 -31.89 -9.55
C ALA A 71 11.49 -33.38 -9.49
N GLY A 72 10.29 -33.75 -9.92
CA GLY A 72 9.77 -35.12 -9.90
C GLY A 72 9.41 -35.64 -11.29
N TRP A 73 10.39 -35.76 -12.19
CA TRP A 73 10.34 -36.56 -13.41
C TRP A 73 11.74 -37.09 -13.73
#